data_AF-A0A662JFU8-F1
#
_entry.id   AF-A0A662JFU8-F1
#
_cell.length_a   1.000
_cell.length_b   1.000
_cell.length_c   1.000
_cell.angle_alpha   90.00
_cell.angle_beta   90.00
_cell.angle_gamma   90.00
#
_symmetry.space_group_name_H-M   'P 1'
#
loop_
_entity.id
_entity.type
_entity.pdbx_description
1 polymer ?
#
loop_
_entity_poly.entity_id
_entity_poly.type
_entity_poly.pdbx_seq_one_letter_code
_entity_poly.pdbx_strand_id
1 'polypeptide(L)'
;MCNEDALISFGKDVYGTWVKNARFIKENKQIEGAVREAVDLVNDIIDYVFKLLGAQKEKAFEGRSAFSAMMMHVAMPLSYGIFCNMMIGNLPACYSQMRVILEGLVKSLIADVRFPEYPFFEPKLDSLERVLSEARFSFSKMCQLLMPATVKKEDIDHITALWKDLSEKWVHARGVVKKIVDKLVEETRPPPWSIIIPVPYDKNDISDLQEFAGYVKRLRKAVEALMNAWSLLFTST
;
A
#
# COMPACT_ATOMS: atom_id res chain seq x y z
N MET A 1 32.81 -2.56 6.43
CA MET A 1 32.85 -2.26 4.99
C MET A 1 32.13 -3.39 4.26
N CYS A 2 31.07 -3.09 3.51
CA CYS A 2 30.42 -4.09 2.66
C CYS A 2 31.37 -4.40 1.49
N ASN A 3 31.58 -5.69 1.19
CA ASN A 3 32.42 -6.11 0.07
C ASN A 3 31.71 -5.75 -1.24
N GLU A 4 32.35 -4.96 -2.10
CA GLU A 4 31.80 -4.54 -3.40
C GLU A 4 31.36 -5.75 -4.26
N ASP A 5 32.14 -6.83 -4.24
CA ASP A 5 31.81 -8.07 -4.95
C ASP A 5 30.50 -8.69 -4.45
N ALA A 6 30.24 -8.61 -3.13
CA ALA A 6 29.01 -9.13 -2.54
C ALA A 6 27.79 -8.30 -2.98
N LEU A 7 27.93 -6.97 -3.08
CA LEU A 7 26.87 -6.09 -3.58
C LEU A 7 26.56 -6.39 -5.06
N ILE A 8 27.60 -6.56 -5.88
CA ILE A 8 27.44 -6.90 -7.30
C ILE A 8 26.79 -8.28 -7.46
N SER A 9 27.20 -9.26 -6.66
CA SER A 9 26.61 -10.60 -6.68
C SER A 9 25.12 -10.54 -6.33
N PHE A 10 24.77 -9.87 -5.23
CA PHE A 10 23.38 -9.74 -4.82
C PHE A 10 22.52 -9.02 -5.87
N GLY A 11 23.05 -7.95 -6.48
CA GLY A 11 22.36 -7.24 -7.56
C GLY A 11 22.07 -8.13 -8.78
N LYS A 12 23.01 -9.01 -9.13
CA LYS A 12 22.82 -10.01 -10.21
C LYS A 12 21.72 -11.02 -9.85
N ASP A 13 21.65 -11.47 -8.61
CA ASP A 13 20.63 -12.43 -8.15
C ASP A 13 19.23 -11.82 -8.18
N VAL A 14 19.10 -10.57 -7.72
CA VAL A 14 17.85 -9.81 -7.77
C VAL A 14 17.40 -9.62 -9.22
N TYR A 15 18.29 -9.15 -10.10
CA TYR A 15 17.97 -8.95 -11.52
C TYR A 15 17.65 -10.27 -12.23
N GLY A 16 18.41 -11.32 -11.95
CA GLY A 16 18.18 -12.65 -12.51
C GLY A 16 16.80 -13.21 -12.10
N THR A 17 16.39 -12.98 -10.86
CA THR A 17 15.05 -13.36 -10.38
C THR A 17 13.96 -12.55 -11.06
N TRP A 18 14.16 -11.23 -11.21
CA TRP A 18 13.22 -10.36 -11.93
C TRP A 18 12.94 -10.88 -13.34
N VAL A 19 13.99 -11.23 -14.09
CA VAL A 19 13.87 -11.75 -15.46
C VAL A 19 13.12 -13.09 -15.48
N LYS A 20 13.39 -13.99 -14.53
CA LYS A 20 12.66 -15.27 -14.40
C LYS A 20 11.17 -15.04 -14.12
N ASN A 21 10.84 -14.14 -13.19
CA ASN A 21 9.46 -13.81 -12.84
C ASN A 21 8.72 -13.14 -13.98
N ALA A 22 9.35 -12.20 -14.69
CA ALA A 22 8.78 -11.58 -15.88
C ALA A 22 8.44 -12.62 -16.96
N ARG A 23 9.33 -13.61 -17.18
CA ARG A 23 9.07 -14.71 -18.11
C ARG A 23 7.92 -15.60 -17.63
N PHE A 24 7.93 -15.99 -16.35
CA PHE A 24 6.88 -16.81 -15.76
C PHE A 24 5.50 -16.14 -15.91
N ILE A 25 5.39 -14.84 -15.63
CA ILE A 25 4.15 -14.08 -15.81
C ILE A 25 3.71 -14.08 -17.28
N LYS A 26 4.64 -13.82 -18.21
CA LYS A 26 4.34 -13.81 -19.65
C LYS A 26 3.80 -15.17 -20.13
N GLU A 27 4.30 -16.26 -19.58
CA GLU A 27 3.88 -17.63 -19.92
C GLU A 27 2.56 -18.05 -19.25
N ASN A 28 2.14 -17.37 -18.17
CA ASN A 28 0.96 -17.71 -17.38
C ASN A 28 -0.07 -16.58 -17.38
N LYS A 29 -0.91 -16.51 -18.42
CA LYS A 29 -1.92 -15.43 -18.59
C LYS A 29 -2.86 -15.21 -17.39
N GLN A 30 -3.13 -16.26 -16.62
CA GLN A 30 -4.00 -16.19 -15.43
C GLN A 30 -3.46 -15.32 -14.29
N ILE A 31 -2.18 -14.94 -14.31
CA ILE A 31 -1.55 -14.04 -13.34
C ILE A 31 -1.16 -12.69 -13.95
N GLU A 32 -1.50 -12.44 -15.22
CA GLU A 32 -1.29 -11.14 -15.87
C GLU A 32 -2.02 -10.01 -15.11
N GLY A 33 -3.16 -10.34 -14.50
CA GLY A 33 -3.91 -9.42 -13.64
C GLY A 33 -3.08 -8.89 -12.46
N ALA A 34 -2.17 -9.68 -11.89
CA ALA A 34 -1.31 -9.22 -10.78
C ALA A 34 -0.39 -8.08 -11.21
N VAL A 35 0.29 -8.24 -12.35
CA VAL A 35 1.15 -7.19 -12.90
C VAL A 35 0.34 -5.97 -13.30
N ARG A 36 -0.78 -6.17 -13.98
CA ARG A 36 -1.64 -5.07 -14.41
C ARG A 36 -2.11 -4.24 -13.23
N GLU A 37 -2.66 -4.86 -12.19
CA GLU A 37 -3.14 -4.14 -11.01
C GLU A 37 -1.99 -3.40 -10.30
N ALA A 38 -0.79 -3.99 -10.20
CA ALA A 38 0.37 -3.34 -9.59
C ALA A 38 0.86 -2.12 -10.40
N VAL A 39 0.93 -2.25 -11.72
CA VAL A 39 1.30 -1.14 -12.63
C VAL A 39 0.24 -0.05 -12.60
N ASP A 40 -1.03 -0.43 -12.64
CA ASP A 40 -2.11 0.53 -12.61
C ASP A 40 -2.18 1.27 -11.27
N LEU A 41 -1.90 0.62 -10.13
CA LEU A 41 -1.76 1.31 -8.84
C LEU A 41 -0.69 2.42 -8.90
N VAL A 42 0.45 2.14 -9.53
CA VAL A 42 1.52 3.13 -9.74
C VAL A 42 1.01 4.29 -10.60
N ASN A 43 0.34 3.98 -11.72
CA ASN A 43 -0.20 5.00 -12.62
C ASN A 43 -1.29 5.85 -11.94
N ASP A 44 -2.22 5.24 -11.22
CA ASP A 44 -3.28 5.93 -10.47
C ASP A 44 -2.66 6.93 -9.48
N ILE A 45 -1.62 6.51 -8.73
CA ILE A 45 -0.95 7.38 -7.76
C ILE A 45 -0.18 8.52 -8.46
N ILE A 46 0.49 8.25 -9.58
CA ILE A 46 1.15 9.28 -10.39
C ILE A 46 0.14 10.34 -10.84
N ASP A 47 -0.99 9.91 -11.40
CA ASP A 47 -2.05 10.79 -11.89
C ASP A 47 -2.63 11.64 -10.75
N TYR A 48 -2.85 11.04 -9.58
CA TYR A 48 -3.32 11.76 -8.40
C TYR A 48 -2.28 12.75 -7.87
N VAL A 49 -0.99 12.40 -7.85
CA VAL A 49 0.08 13.33 -7.48
C VAL A 49 0.12 14.51 -8.45
N PHE A 50 0.04 14.29 -9.76
CA PHE A 50 -0.02 15.38 -10.73
C PHE A 50 -1.26 16.26 -10.53
N LYS A 51 -2.41 15.67 -10.25
CA LYS A 51 -3.64 16.41 -9.93
C LYS A 51 -3.46 17.27 -8.67
N LEU A 52 -2.84 16.74 -7.61
CA LEU A 52 -2.55 17.48 -6.38
C LEU A 52 -1.62 18.67 -6.63
N LEU A 53 -0.54 18.46 -7.38
CA LEU A 53 0.42 19.50 -7.76
C LEU A 53 -0.24 20.58 -8.63
N GLY A 54 -1.10 20.18 -9.57
CA GLY A 54 -1.84 21.10 -10.44
C GLY A 54 -2.91 21.92 -9.69
N ALA A 55 -3.60 21.32 -8.73
CA ALA A 55 -4.63 21.99 -7.93
C ALA A 55 -4.04 22.97 -6.90
N GLN A 56 -2.81 22.73 -6.45
CA GLN A 56 -2.17 23.52 -5.41
C GLN A 56 -0.85 24.16 -5.89
N LYS A 57 -0.85 24.75 -7.10
CA LYS A 57 0.35 25.28 -7.79
C LYS A 57 1.42 25.91 -6.88
N GLU A 58 1.01 26.68 -5.86
CA GLU A 58 1.92 27.20 -4.80
C GLU A 58 1.83 26.43 -3.47
N LYS A 59 0.63 26.04 -3.01
CA LYS A 59 0.39 25.44 -1.67
C LYS A 59 0.85 23.98 -1.50
N ALA A 60 1.02 23.21 -2.58
CA ALA A 60 1.43 21.79 -2.49
C ALA A 60 2.89 21.65 -2.01
N PHE A 61 3.74 22.60 -2.39
CA PHE A 61 5.16 22.62 -2.02
C PHE A 61 5.41 23.33 -0.68
N GLU A 62 4.43 24.06 -0.16
CA GLU A 62 4.50 24.71 1.16
C GLU A 62 4.32 23.71 2.32
N GLY A 63 4.13 22.42 2.05
CA GLY A 63 4.00 21.39 3.10
C GLY A 63 2.74 21.56 3.96
N ARG A 64 1.69 22.20 3.46
CA ARG A 64 0.47 22.46 4.24
C ARG A 64 -0.49 21.27 4.31
N SER A 65 -0.54 20.48 3.25
CA SER A 65 -1.48 19.37 3.08
C SER A 65 -0.81 18.06 3.50
N ALA A 66 -1.29 17.47 4.60
CA ALA A 66 -0.82 16.16 5.04
C ALA A 66 -1.17 15.08 4.01
N PHE A 67 -2.33 15.17 3.38
CA PHE A 67 -2.74 14.22 2.35
C PHE A 67 -1.82 14.29 1.12
N SER A 68 -1.46 15.50 0.68
CA SER A 68 -0.52 15.68 -0.43
C SER A 68 0.86 15.15 -0.08
N ALA A 69 1.37 15.47 1.11
CA ALA A 69 2.66 14.97 1.59
C ALA A 69 2.69 13.43 1.66
N MET A 70 1.62 12.81 2.17
CA MET A 70 1.49 11.36 2.23
C MET A 70 1.43 10.72 0.83
N MET A 71 0.72 11.32 -0.12
CA MET A 71 0.69 10.83 -1.51
C MET A 71 2.08 10.86 -2.15
N MET A 72 2.81 11.97 -2.02
CA MET A 72 4.12 12.16 -2.68
C MET A 72 5.24 11.37 -2.00
N HIS A 73 5.31 11.39 -0.67
CA HIS A 73 6.48 10.88 0.07
C HIS A 73 6.28 9.48 0.62
N VAL A 74 5.05 8.95 0.58
CA VAL A 74 4.76 7.60 1.08
C VAL A 74 4.04 6.76 0.02
N ALA A 75 2.88 7.18 -0.47
CA ALA A 75 2.09 6.36 -1.40
C ALA A 75 2.85 6.07 -2.70
N MET A 76 3.43 7.10 -3.32
CA MET A 76 4.20 6.98 -4.56
C MET A 76 5.45 6.08 -4.45
N PRO A 77 6.39 6.30 -3.51
CA PRO A 77 7.54 5.39 -3.38
C PRO A 77 7.13 3.97 -3.00
N LEU A 78 6.10 3.80 -2.15
CA LEU A 78 5.63 2.48 -1.77
C LEU A 78 4.87 1.75 -2.89
N SER A 79 4.21 2.44 -3.81
CA SER A 79 3.58 1.79 -4.98
C SER A 79 4.62 1.22 -5.94
N TYR A 80 5.73 1.94 -6.17
CA TYR A 80 6.89 1.35 -6.87
C TYR A 80 7.45 0.16 -6.09
N GLY A 81 7.56 0.30 -4.77
CA GLY A 81 7.96 -0.79 -3.87
C GLY A 81 7.11 -2.04 -4.03
N ILE A 82 5.78 -1.90 -4.12
CA ILE A 82 4.84 -3.03 -4.28
C ILE A 82 5.14 -3.75 -5.60
N PHE A 83 5.28 -3.01 -6.70
CA PHE A 83 5.61 -3.59 -7.99
C PHE A 83 6.99 -4.30 -7.96
N CYS A 84 8.01 -3.63 -7.43
CA CYS A 84 9.36 -4.19 -7.36
C CYS A 84 9.44 -5.44 -6.47
N ASN A 85 8.80 -5.43 -5.30
CA ASN A 85 8.75 -6.56 -4.39
C ASN A 85 8.01 -7.75 -5.00
N MET A 86 6.89 -7.50 -5.70
CA MET A 86 6.19 -8.54 -6.45
C MET A 86 7.11 -9.15 -7.51
N MET A 87 7.89 -8.34 -8.24
CA MET A 87 8.78 -8.87 -9.29
C MET A 87 9.94 -9.73 -8.77
N ILE A 88 10.25 -9.67 -7.48
CA ILE A 88 11.31 -10.48 -6.84
C ILE A 88 10.78 -11.57 -5.90
N GLY A 89 9.47 -11.81 -5.90
CA GLY A 89 8.85 -12.85 -5.07
C GLY A 89 8.58 -12.45 -3.60
N ASN A 90 8.72 -11.16 -3.25
CA ASN A 90 8.56 -10.67 -1.88
C ASN A 90 7.12 -10.19 -1.60
N LEU A 91 6.15 -11.10 -1.71
CA LEU A 91 4.74 -10.77 -1.48
C LEU A 91 4.43 -10.20 -0.08
N PRO A 92 5.02 -10.70 1.04
CA PRO A 92 4.77 -10.14 2.36
C PRO A 92 5.09 -8.64 2.48
N ALA A 93 6.18 -8.19 1.84
CA ALA A 93 6.52 -6.77 1.80
C ALA A 93 5.47 -5.97 1.04
N CYS A 94 4.92 -6.49 -0.06
CA CYS A 94 3.85 -5.83 -0.80
C CYS A 94 2.64 -5.56 0.10
N TYR A 95 2.15 -6.56 0.82
CA TYR A 95 0.99 -6.39 1.71
C TYR A 95 1.25 -5.42 2.86
N SER A 96 2.47 -5.43 3.42
CA SER A 96 2.87 -4.48 4.44
C SER A 96 2.87 -3.04 3.91
N GLN A 97 3.39 -2.84 2.69
CA GLN A 97 3.39 -1.54 2.02
C GLN A 97 1.96 -1.08 1.71
N MET A 98 1.08 -1.95 1.22
CA MET A 98 -0.34 -1.63 1.01
C MET A 98 -1.01 -1.12 2.29
N ARG A 99 -0.73 -1.75 3.44
CA ARG A 99 -1.26 -1.34 4.74
C ARG A 99 -0.77 0.05 5.14
N VAL A 100 0.52 0.34 4.95
CA VAL A 100 1.11 1.65 5.25
C VAL A 100 0.51 2.75 4.37
N ILE A 101 0.34 2.50 3.06
CA ILE A 101 -0.34 3.43 2.16
C ILE A 101 -1.76 3.73 2.66
N LEU A 102 -2.54 2.68 2.94
CA LEU A 102 -3.94 2.82 3.38
C LEU A 102 -4.06 3.60 4.70
N GLU A 103 -3.27 3.22 5.71
CA GLU A 103 -3.28 3.89 7.02
C GLU A 103 -2.85 5.35 6.89
N GLY A 104 -1.76 5.60 6.16
CA GLY A 104 -1.20 6.93 5.97
C GLY A 104 -2.19 7.88 5.32
N LEU A 105 -2.83 7.45 4.21
CA LEU A 105 -3.77 8.30 3.46
C LEU A 105 -5.05 8.60 4.23
N VAL A 106 -5.58 7.63 4.99
CA VAL A 106 -6.75 7.86 5.85
C VAL A 106 -6.41 8.89 6.94
N LYS A 107 -5.31 8.68 7.65
CA LYS A 107 -4.88 9.57 8.73
C LYS A 107 -4.60 10.97 8.22
N SER A 108 -3.91 11.10 7.10
CA SER A 108 -3.56 12.40 6.55
C SER A 108 -4.77 13.19 6.05
N LEU A 109 -5.77 12.53 5.45
CA LEU A 109 -7.04 13.16 5.08
C LEU A 109 -7.78 13.67 6.32
N ILE A 110 -7.89 12.84 7.36
CA ILE A 110 -8.53 13.24 8.63
C ILE A 110 -7.77 14.43 9.23
N ALA A 111 -6.44 14.37 9.26
CA ALA A 111 -5.60 15.40 9.85
C ALA A 111 -5.79 16.76 9.15
N ASP A 112 -5.85 16.78 7.82
CA ASP A 112 -6.10 18.01 7.06
C ASP A 112 -7.47 18.63 7.34
N VAL A 113 -8.49 17.81 7.58
CA VAL A 113 -9.85 18.28 7.86
C VAL A 113 -10.03 18.72 9.30
N ARG A 114 -9.45 17.98 10.25
CA ARG A 114 -9.69 18.18 11.69
C ARG A 114 -8.77 19.21 12.33
N PHE A 115 -7.62 19.46 11.72
CA PHE A 115 -6.60 20.39 12.24
C PHE A 115 -6.18 21.44 11.18
N PRO A 116 -7.14 22.15 10.54
CA PRO A 116 -6.83 23.09 9.45
C PRO A 116 -6.05 24.33 9.91
N GLU A 117 -6.04 24.61 11.22
CA GLU A 117 -5.34 25.74 11.84
C GLU A 117 -3.82 25.61 11.80
N TYR A 118 -3.30 24.38 11.70
CA TYR A 118 -1.86 24.16 11.62
C TYR A 118 -1.35 24.42 10.20
N PRO A 119 -0.27 25.21 10.05
CA PRO A 119 0.22 25.59 8.72
C PRO A 119 0.97 24.47 7.99
N PHE A 120 1.48 23.47 8.70
CA PHE A 120 2.29 22.37 8.12
C PHE A 120 1.71 20.99 8.43
N PHE A 121 2.01 20.00 7.59
CA PHE A 121 1.47 18.64 7.70
C PHE A 121 1.88 17.91 8.98
N GLU A 122 3.10 18.12 9.48
CA GLU A 122 3.65 17.39 10.63
C GLU A 122 2.84 17.68 11.91
N PRO A 123 2.63 18.95 12.33
CA PRO A 123 1.80 19.25 13.49
C PRO A 123 0.36 18.75 13.40
N LYS A 124 -0.22 18.65 12.18
CA LYS A 124 -1.56 18.08 11.97
C LYS A 124 -1.58 16.59 12.29
N LEU A 125 -0.59 15.85 11.79
CA LEU A 125 -0.45 14.43 12.04
C LEU A 125 -0.16 14.15 13.51
N ASP A 126 0.72 14.92 14.15
CA ASP A 126 1.02 14.79 15.59
C ASP A 126 -0.22 15.03 16.45
N SER A 127 -1.02 16.03 16.09
CA SER A 127 -2.28 16.34 16.77
C SER A 127 -3.29 15.20 16.64
N LEU A 128 -3.39 14.61 15.44
CA LEU A 128 -4.22 13.42 15.24
C LEU A 128 -3.72 12.24 16.08
N GLU A 129 -2.43 11.92 16.05
CA GLU A 129 -1.87 10.81 16.83
C GLU A 129 -2.11 10.98 18.34
N ARG A 130 -2.00 12.21 18.85
CA ARG A 130 -2.32 12.52 20.25
C ARG A 130 -3.79 12.20 20.57
N VAL A 131 -4.73 12.66 19.74
CA VAL A 131 -6.16 12.37 19.90
C VAL A 131 -6.43 10.86 19.85
N LEU A 132 -5.83 10.14 18.91
CA LEU A 132 -6.01 8.69 18.77
C LEU A 132 -5.49 7.93 19.99
N SER A 133 -4.33 8.34 20.52
CA SER A 133 -3.71 7.75 21.71
C SER A 133 -4.53 8.01 22.97
N GLU A 134 -4.91 9.26 23.23
CA GLU A 134 -5.69 9.66 24.41
C GLU A 134 -7.06 8.99 24.42
N ALA A 135 -7.74 8.95 23.27
CA ALA A 135 -9.06 8.33 23.14
C ALA A 135 -9.00 6.81 22.93
N ARG A 136 -7.79 6.23 22.78
CA ARG A 136 -7.54 4.80 22.50
C ARG A 136 -8.34 4.28 21.30
N PHE A 137 -8.40 5.05 20.23
CA PHE A 137 -9.15 4.66 19.03
C PHE A 137 -8.42 3.58 18.25
N SER A 138 -9.12 2.49 17.93
CA SER A 138 -8.68 1.57 16.88
C SER A 138 -8.82 2.24 15.51
N PHE A 139 -8.14 1.69 14.49
CA PHE A 139 -8.27 2.18 13.11
C PHE A 139 -9.72 2.22 12.65
N SER A 140 -10.49 1.15 12.88
CA SER A 140 -11.92 1.12 12.54
C SER A 140 -12.72 2.20 13.25
N LYS A 141 -12.44 2.44 14.54
CA LYS A 141 -13.14 3.46 15.33
C LYS A 141 -12.80 4.87 14.85
N MET A 142 -11.53 5.12 14.53
CA MET A 142 -11.08 6.35 13.89
C MET A 142 -11.81 6.61 12.58
N CYS A 143 -11.86 5.61 11.68
CA CYS A 143 -12.55 5.74 10.41
C CYS A 143 -14.04 6.07 10.58
N GLN A 144 -14.72 5.44 11.53
CA GLN A 144 -16.14 5.67 11.79
C GLN A 144 -16.46 7.04 12.40
N LEU A 145 -15.57 7.58 13.24
CA LEU A 145 -15.84 8.80 14.00
C LEU A 145 -15.25 10.06 13.37
N LEU A 146 -14.08 9.94 12.73
CA LEU A 146 -13.27 11.11 12.38
C LEU A 146 -13.23 11.40 10.88
N MET A 147 -13.56 10.43 10.03
CA MET A 147 -13.59 10.63 8.57
C MET A 147 -14.51 11.79 8.17
N PRO A 148 -14.14 12.57 7.14
CA PRO A 148 -14.99 13.64 6.65
C PRO A 148 -16.26 13.08 5.99
N ALA A 149 -17.35 13.85 6.05
CA ALA A 149 -18.64 13.47 5.49
C ALA A 149 -18.62 13.29 3.96
N THR A 150 -17.58 13.78 3.27
CA THR A 150 -17.37 13.58 1.83
C THR A 150 -17.00 12.13 1.48
N VAL A 151 -16.56 11.33 2.45
CA VAL A 151 -16.30 9.90 2.25
C VAL A 151 -17.56 9.12 2.58
N LYS A 152 -18.08 8.36 1.61
CA LYS A 152 -19.32 7.60 1.77
C LYS A 152 -19.12 6.46 2.76
N LYS A 153 -20.18 6.07 3.45
CA LYS A 153 -20.17 4.95 4.40
C LYS A 153 -19.65 3.65 3.76
N GLU A 154 -20.08 3.36 2.52
CA GLU A 154 -19.63 2.18 1.78
C GLU A 154 -18.10 2.17 1.56
N ASP A 155 -17.50 3.33 1.31
CA ASP A 155 -16.06 3.48 1.16
C ASP A 155 -15.33 3.31 2.50
N ILE A 156 -15.91 3.85 3.59
CA ILE A 156 -15.39 3.65 4.96
C ILE A 156 -15.41 2.16 5.34
N ASP A 157 -16.50 1.46 5.03
CA ASP A 157 -16.64 0.02 5.28
C ASP A 157 -15.62 -0.78 4.45
N HIS A 158 -15.43 -0.43 3.18
CA HIS A 158 -14.43 -1.03 2.30
C HIS A 158 -12.99 -0.82 2.80
N ILE A 159 -12.63 0.41 3.18
CA ILE A 159 -11.33 0.77 3.76
C ILE A 159 -11.07 -0.03 5.03
N THR A 160 -12.06 -0.08 5.93
CA THR A 160 -11.94 -0.77 7.22
C THR A 160 -11.79 -2.28 7.03
N ALA A 161 -12.55 -2.87 6.11
CA ALA A 161 -12.45 -4.29 5.77
C ALA A 161 -11.08 -4.63 5.16
N LEU A 162 -10.57 -3.80 4.25
CA LEU A 162 -9.24 -3.98 3.66
C LEU A 162 -8.14 -3.89 4.71
N TRP A 163 -8.19 -2.88 5.58
CA TRP A 163 -7.23 -2.72 6.67
C TRP A 163 -7.21 -3.94 7.59
N LYS A 164 -8.39 -4.44 7.97
CA LYS A 164 -8.54 -5.61 8.83
C LYS A 164 -7.93 -6.85 8.16
N ASP A 165 -8.28 -7.11 6.90
CA ASP A 165 -7.74 -8.24 6.15
C ASP A 165 -6.21 -8.21 6.05
N LEU A 166 -5.63 -7.05 5.66
CA LEU A 166 -4.19 -6.88 5.57
C LEU A 166 -3.51 -7.11 6.93
N SER A 167 -4.07 -6.54 7.99
CA SER A 167 -3.54 -6.67 9.36
C SER A 167 -3.55 -8.11 9.83
N GLU A 168 -4.71 -8.77 9.74
CA GLU A 168 -4.92 -10.11 10.29
C GLU A 168 -4.20 -11.21 9.51
N LYS A 169 -4.07 -11.07 8.18
CA LYS A 169 -3.54 -12.15 7.32
C LYS A 169 -2.07 -11.99 6.99
N TRP A 170 -1.58 -10.75 6.86
CA TRP A 170 -0.28 -10.49 6.23
C TRP A 170 0.69 -9.67 7.08
N VAL A 171 0.22 -8.99 8.13
CA VAL A 171 1.07 -8.14 8.98
C VAL A 171 1.25 -8.70 10.39
N HIS A 172 0.20 -9.23 11.00
CA HIS A 172 0.33 -9.88 12.30
C HIS A 172 0.98 -11.25 12.17
N ALA A 173 1.96 -11.54 13.05
CA ALA A 173 2.74 -12.77 13.03
C ALA A 173 1.86 -14.04 12.99
N ARG A 174 0.75 -14.06 13.73
CA ARG A 174 -0.21 -15.17 13.73
C ARG A 174 -0.78 -15.45 12.34
N GLY A 175 -1.15 -14.42 11.59
CA GLY A 175 -1.71 -14.54 10.25
C GLY A 175 -0.70 -15.12 9.27
N VAL A 176 0.51 -14.57 9.28
CA VAL A 176 1.62 -15.01 8.43
C VAL A 176 1.96 -16.48 8.72
N VAL A 177 2.15 -16.84 10.00
CA VAL A 177 2.44 -18.22 10.41
C VAL A 177 1.31 -19.15 10.02
N LYS A 178 0.04 -18.74 10.19
CA LYS A 178 -1.10 -19.55 9.79
C LYS A 178 -1.08 -19.83 8.28
N LYS A 179 -0.83 -18.83 7.43
CA LYS A 179 -0.71 -19.04 5.97
C LYS A 179 0.42 -20.01 5.61
N ILE A 180 1.57 -19.91 6.28
CA ILE A 180 2.70 -20.84 6.07
C ILE A 180 2.29 -22.27 6.45
N VAL A 181 1.65 -22.46 7.60
CA VAL A 181 1.17 -23.78 8.05
C VAL A 181 0.12 -24.35 7.11
N ASP A 182 -0.87 -23.55 6.71
CA ASP A 182 -1.94 -23.98 5.80
C ASP A 182 -1.33 -24.48 4.47
N LYS A 183 -0.37 -23.72 3.90
CA LYS A 183 0.36 -24.12 2.68
C LYS A 183 1.25 -25.35 2.86
N LEU A 184 1.91 -25.51 4.01
CA LEU A 184 2.68 -26.71 4.33
C LEU A 184 1.81 -27.98 4.37
N VAL A 185 0.59 -27.85 4.93
CA VAL A 185 -0.36 -28.95 5.01
C VAL A 185 -0.91 -29.32 3.62
N GLU A 186 -1.21 -28.32 2.79
CA GLU A 186 -1.79 -28.52 1.46
C GLU A 186 -0.77 -28.98 0.41
N GLU A 187 0.44 -28.41 0.42
CA GLU A 187 1.41 -28.56 -0.66
C GLU A 187 2.68 -29.31 -0.25
N THR A 188 2.80 -29.75 1.00
CA THR A 188 3.99 -30.43 1.58
C THR A 188 5.30 -29.63 1.55
N ARG A 189 5.24 -28.34 1.19
CA ARG A 189 6.38 -27.43 1.17
C ARG A 189 5.97 -26.02 1.64
N PRO A 190 6.85 -25.25 2.28
CA PRO A 190 6.53 -23.89 2.68
C PRO A 190 6.40 -23.00 1.43
N PRO A 191 5.62 -21.91 1.50
CA PRO A 191 5.61 -20.92 0.42
C PRO A 191 7.01 -20.36 0.19
N PRO A 192 7.48 -20.20 -1.06
CA PRO A 192 8.84 -19.75 -1.35
C PRO A 192 9.18 -18.41 -0.69
N TRP A 193 8.22 -17.48 -0.64
CA TRP A 193 8.33 -16.18 -0.01
C TRP A 193 8.56 -16.22 1.52
N SER A 194 8.35 -17.38 2.16
CA SER A 194 8.58 -17.57 3.60
C SER A 194 10.00 -18.05 3.95
N ILE A 195 10.80 -18.43 2.95
CA ILE A 195 12.10 -19.08 3.14
C ILE A 195 13.25 -18.15 2.74
N ILE A 196 13.19 -17.59 1.53
CA ILE A 196 14.27 -16.77 0.96
C ILE A 196 13.70 -15.73 -0.02
N ILE A 197 14.35 -14.58 -0.08
CA ILE A 197 14.08 -13.51 -1.06
C ILE A 197 15.44 -13.03 -1.59
N PRO A 198 15.60 -12.77 -2.90
CA PRO A 198 14.60 -12.90 -3.97
C PRO A 198 14.30 -14.36 -4.32
N VAL A 199 13.09 -14.64 -4.80
CA VAL A 199 12.66 -16.00 -5.17
C VAL A 199 11.90 -16.04 -6.50
N PRO A 200 12.24 -16.96 -7.42
CA PRO A 200 11.48 -17.17 -8.64
C PRO A 200 10.11 -17.80 -8.35
N TYR A 201 9.09 -17.36 -9.07
CA TYR A 201 7.77 -17.97 -9.04
C TYR A 201 7.74 -19.31 -9.77
N ASP A 202 6.90 -20.21 -9.25
CA ASP A 202 6.48 -21.44 -9.91
C ASP A 202 4.94 -21.58 -9.91
N LYS A 203 4.45 -22.73 -10.37
CA LYS A 203 3.00 -22.95 -10.55
C LYS A 203 2.20 -22.86 -9.24
N ASN A 204 2.82 -23.08 -8.09
CA ASN A 204 2.14 -23.01 -6.80
C ASN A 204 1.92 -21.56 -6.33
N ASP A 205 2.62 -20.60 -6.93
CA ASP A 205 2.48 -19.18 -6.58
C ASP A 205 1.31 -18.50 -7.32
N ILE A 206 0.66 -19.20 -8.26
CA ILE A 206 -0.44 -18.64 -9.05
C ILE A 206 -1.59 -18.15 -8.17
N SER A 207 -1.98 -18.93 -7.15
CA SER A 207 -3.05 -18.53 -6.22
C SER A 207 -2.69 -17.28 -5.43
N ASP A 208 -1.44 -17.19 -5.00
CA ASP A 208 -0.94 -16.10 -4.15
C ASP A 208 -0.84 -14.81 -4.96
N LEU A 209 -0.47 -14.90 -6.25
CA LEU A 209 -0.48 -13.78 -7.19
C LEU A 209 -1.89 -13.30 -7.54
N GLN A 210 -2.86 -14.21 -7.64
CA GLN A 210 -4.26 -13.85 -7.82
C GLN A 210 -4.84 -13.17 -6.58
N GLU A 211 -4.52 -13.68 -5.40
CA GLU A 211 -4.85 -13.03 -4.12
C GLU A 211 -4.27 -11.61 -4.08
N PHE A 212 -2.98 -11.48 -4.40
CA PHE A 212 -2.28 -10.19 -4.47
C PHE A 212 -3.00 -9.20 -5.39
N ALA A 213 -3.37 -9.63 -6.61
CA ALA A 213 -4.12 -8.79 -7.56
C ALA A 213 -5.43 -8.27 -6.94
N GLY A 214 -6.15 -9.14 -6.23
CA GLY A 214 -7.37 -8.79 -5.50
C GLY A 214 -7.15 -7.72 -4.42
N TYR A 215 -6.06 -7.81 -3.66
CA TYR A 215 -5.72 -6.79 -2.65
C TYR A 215 -5.32 -5.46 -3.28
N VAL A 216 -4.50 -5.47 -4.34
CA VAL A 216 -4.12 -4.25 -5.06
C VAL A 216 -5.35 -3.54 -5.60
N LYS A 217 -6.25 -4.27 -6.25
CA LYS A 217 -7.51 -3.71 -6.75
C LYS A 217 -8.36 -3.07 -5.66
N ARG A 218 -8.46 -3.72 -4.49
CA ARG A 218 -9.17 -3.15 -3.34
C ARG A 218 -8.47 -1.89 -2.80
N LEU A 219 -7.14 -1.87 -2.78
CA LEU A 219 -6.38 -0.70 -2.37
C LEU A 219 -6.61 0.46 -3.34
N ARG A 220 -6.52 0.24 -4.65
CA ARG A 220 -6.78 1.26 -5.69
C ARG A 220 -8.13 1.93 -5.48
N LYS A 221 -9.19 1.13 -5.28
CA LYS A 221 -10.54 1.65 -4.96
C LYS A 221 -10.55 2.52 -3.70
N ALA A 222 -9.82 2.13 -2.65
CA ALA A 222 -9.73 2.91 -1.42
C ALA A 222 -8.99 4.25 -1.65
N VAL A 223 -7.88 4.23 -2.38
CA VAL A 223 -7.10 5.43 -2.74
C VAL A 223 -7.96 6.39 -3.56
N GLU A 224 -8.69 5.89 -4.56
CA GLU A 224 -9.61 6.68 -5.37
C GLU A 224 -10.68 7.36 -4.52
N ALA A 225 -11.33 6.63 -3.61
CA ALA A 225 -12.35 7.19 -2.71
C ALA A 225 -11.79 8.33 -1.84
N LEU A 226 -10.57 8.14 -1.30
CA LEU A 226 -9.89 9.16 -0.49
C LEU A 226 -9.51 10.39 -1.32
N MET A 227 -8.99 10.18 -2.54
CA MET A 227 -8.61 11.27 -3.45
C MET A 227 -9.83 12.08 -3.92
N ASN A 228 -10.95 11.40 -4.17
CA ASN A 228 -12.21 12.05 -4.52
C ASN A 228 -12.75 12.91 -3.36
N ALA A 229 -12.74 12.37 -2.14
CA ALA A 229 -13.14 13.10 -0.95
C ALA A 229 -12.24 14.33 -0.70
N TRP A 230 -10.92 14.17 -0.83
CA TRP A 230 -9.97 15.27 -0.76
C TRP A 230 -10.28 16.34 -1.82
N SER A 231 -10.54 15.93 -3.07
CA SER A 231 -10.84 16.86 -4.16
C SER A 231 -12.08 17.70 -3.84
N LEU A 232 -13.15 17.08 -3.35
CA LEU A 232 -14.37 17.80 -2.97
C LEU A 232 -14.16 18.80 -1.83
N LEU A 233 -13.25 18.50 -0.90
CA LEU A 233 -12.98 19.37 0.26
C LEU A 233 -12.07 20.55 -0.08
N PHE A 234 -11.12 20.37 -0.99
CA PHE A 234 -10.01 21.31 -1.16
C PHE A 234 -9.86 21.89 -2.57
N THR A 235 -10.70 21.47 -3.53
CA THR A 235 -10.67 21.99 -4.92
C THR A 235 -11.99 22.55 -5.41
N SER A 236 -13.09 22.35 -4.68
CA SER A 236 -14.40 22.92 -5.00
C SER A 236 -14.49 24.37 -4.50
N THR A 237 -13.93 25.30 -5.27
CA THR A 237 -14.16 26.75 -5.20
C THR A 237 -14.41 27.29 -6.60
#